data_AF-A0A917NQV4-F1
#
_entry.id   AF-A0A917NQV4-F1
#
_cell.length_a   1.000
_cell.length_b   1.000
_cell.length_c   1.000
_cell.angle_alpha   90.00
_cell.angle_beta   90.00
_cell.angle_gamma   90.00
#
_symmetry.space_group_name_H-M   'P 1'
#
loop_
_entity.id
_entity.type
_entity.pdbx_description
1 polymer ?
#
loop_
_entity_poly.entity_id
_entity_poly.type
_entity_poly.pdbx_seq_one_letter_code
_entity_poly.pdbx_strand_id
1 'polypeptide(L)' 'MWAELKAPALVAEPVERGVAAVLVRCGQRVRVWGEWRVAAGVRSEWLGDGDSAVVLELDEGPALRVQAVEPLVVRQRGDA' A
#
# COMPACT_ATOMS: atom_id res chain seq x y z
N MET A 1 13.16 22.66 -39.95
CA MET A 1 12.57 23.27 -38.74
C MET A 1 12.07 22.12 -37.89
N TRP A 2 12.76 21.82 -36.79
CA TRP A 2 12.35 20.79 -35.84
C TRP A 2 11.92 21.51 -34.56
N ALA A 3 10.72 21.26 -34.08
CA ALA A 3 10.24 21.77 -32.81
C ALA A 3 10.63 20.77 -31.72
N GLU A 4 11.54 21.14 -30.83
CA GLU A 4 11.78 20.39 -29.59
C GLU A 4 10.54 20.49 -28.71
N LEU A 5 9.75 19.42 -28.67
CA LEU A 5 8.69 19.27 -27.70
C LEU A 5 9.33 18.87 -26.37
N LYS A 6 9.52 19.84 -25.47
CA LYS A 6 9.80 19.60 -24.05
C LYS A 6 8.57 18.92 -23.46
N ALA A 7 8.50 17.59 -23.52
CA ALA A 7 7.55 16.84 -22.73
C ALA A 7 7.84 17.19 -21.25
N PRO A 8 6.91 17.80 -20.51
CA PRO A 8 7.11 17.98 -19.08
C PRO A 8 7.26 16.58 -18.49
N ALA A 9 8.27 16.39 -17.65
CA ALA A 9 8.47 15.13 -16.95
C ALA A 9 7.14 14.75 -16.30
N LEU A 10 6.48 13.72 -16.86
CA LEU A 10 5.22 13.22 -16.35
C LEU A 10 5.58 12.47 -15.06
N VAL A 11 5.68 13.21 -13.96
CA VAL A 11 5.72 12.61 -12.64
C VAL A 11 4.34 11.97 -12.47
N ALA A 12 4.25 10.67 -12.75
CA ALA A 12 3.05 9.91 -12.46
C ALA A 12 2.82 10.02 -10.95
N GLU A 13 1.83 10.81 -10.55
CA GLU A 13 1.44 10.86 -9.15
C GLU A 13 1.07 9.43 -8.72
N PRO A 14 1.59 8.94 -7.58
CA PRO A 14 1.31 7.58 -7.16
C PRO A 14 -0.20 7.43 -6.96
N VAL A 15 -0.82 6.55 -7.74
CA VAL A 15 -2.27 6.32 -7.72
C VAL A 15 -2.67 5.81 -6.33
N GLU A 16 -3.44 6.62 -5.62
CA GLU A 16 -4.09 6.22 -4.37
C GLU A 16 -5.34 5.39 -4.67
N ARG A 17 -5.48 4.25 -3.99
CA ARG A 17 -6.66 3.40 -4.12
C ARG A 17 -6.98 2.72 -2.80
N GLY A 18 -8.28 2.59 -2.50
CA GLY A 18 -8.76 1.72 -1.43
C GLY A 18 -8.75 0.25 -1.86
N VAL A 19 -8.15 -0.61 -1.06
CA VAL A 19 -8.10 -2.07 -1.26
C VAL A 19 -8.40 -2.79 0.05
N ALA A 20 -8.95 -4.01 0.00
CA ALA A 20 -9.04 -4.84 1.20
C ALA A 20 -7.64 -5.18 1.72
N ALA A 21 -7.46 -5.26 3.04
CA ALA A 21 -6.15 -5.50 3.66
C ALA A 21 -5.42 -6.74 3.12
N VAL A 22 -6.16 -7.81 2.77
CA VAL A 22 -5.61 -9.04 2.19
C VAL A 22 -4.94 -8.86 0.82
N LEU A 23 -5.25 -7.74 0.14
CA LEU A 23 -4.67 -7.40 -1.16
C LEU A 23 -3.37 -6.59 -1.04
N VAL A 24 -2.99 -6.15 0.17
CA VAL A 24 -1.73 -5.44 0.40
C VAL A 24 -0.55 -6.37 0.09
N ARG A 25 0.51 -5.79 -0.46
CA ARG A 25 1.77 -6.47 -0.81
C ARG A 25 2.94 -5.74 -0.19
N CYS A 26 4.00 -6.50 0.10
CA CYS A 26 5.25 -5.91 0.58
C CYS A 26 5.77 -4.85 -0.41
N GLY A 27 6.31 -3.75 0.11
CA GLY A 27 6.79 -2.61 -0.67
C GLY A 27 5.71 -1.58 -1.06
N GLN A 28 4.42 -1.87 -0.86
CA GLN A 28 3.37 -0.86 -1.03
C GLN A 28 3.38 0.12 0.13
N ARG A 29 2.98 1.37 -0.14
CA ARG A 29 2.73 2.37 0.91
C ARG A 29 1.28 2.31 1.33
N VAL A 30 1.03 2.10 2.62
CA VAL A 30 -0.29 2.07 3.26
C VAL A 30 -0.49 3.31 4.13
N ARG A 31 -1.70 3.88 4.13
CA ARG A 31 -2.05 4.99 5.01
C ARG A 31 -2.46 4.44 6.38
N VAL A 32 -1.65 4.71 7.41
CA VAL A 32 -1.86 4.22 8.78
C VAL A 32 -1.65 5.37 9.75
N TRP A 33 -2.59 5.56 10.68
CA TRP A 33 -2.56 6.67 11.67
C TRP A 33 -2.34 8.06 11.06
N GLY A 34 -2.85 8.30 9.85
CA GLY A 34 -2.65 9.58 9.17
C GLY A 34 -1.26 9.77 8.58
N GLU A 35 -0.44 8.72 8.48
CA GLU A 35 0.90 8.73 7.89
C GLU A 35 1.02 7.66 6.79
N TRP A 36 1.93 7.86 5.83
CA TRP A 36 2.24 6.82 4.84
C TRP A 36 3.39 5.95 5.36
N ARG A 37 3.16 4.63 5.41
CA ARG A 37 4.16 3.65 5.87
C ARG A 37 4.36 2.59 4.82
N VAL A 38 5.57 2.08 4.66
CA VAL A 38 5.84 0.98 3.74
C VAL A 38 5.51 -0.33 4.44
N ALA A 39 4.72 -1.20 3.79
CA ALA A 39 4.54 -2.57 4.25
C ALA A 39 5.84 -3.35 3.99
N ALA A 40 6.69 -3.47 5.01
CA ALA A 40 7.93 -4.24 4.95
C ALA A 40 7.65 -5.75 4.92
N GLY A 41 6.59 -6.19 5.59
CA GLY A 41 6.14 -7.57 5.65
C GLY A 41 4.61 -7.66 5.67
N VAL A 42 4.07 -8.72 5.07
CA VAL A 42 2.63 -9.01 5.07
C VAL A 42 2.45 -10.48 5.41
N ARG A 43 1.71 -10.76 6.49
CA ARG A 43 1.30 -12.11 6.85
C ARG A 43 -0.20 -12.19 7.08
N SER A 44 -0.81 -13.29 6.67
CA SER A 44 -2.20 -13.59 6.96
C SER A 44 -2.28 -14.49 8.20
N GLU A 45 -3.23 -14.19 9.08
CA GLU A 45 -3.54 -14.97 10.27
C GLU A 45 -4.97 -15.49 10.16
N TRP A 46 -5.16 -16.79 10.38
CA TRP A 46 -6.50 -17.36 10.51
C TRP A 46 -7.02 -17.13 11.93
N LEU A 47 -8.19 -16.50 12.06
CA LEU A 47 -8.80 -16.20 13.36
C LEU A 47 -9.79 -17.28 13.81
N GLY A 48 -10.23 -18.16 12.90
CA GLY A 48 -11.36 -19.08 13.13
C GLY A 48 -12.66 -18.57 12.49
N ASP A 49 -13.68 -19.43 12.41
CA ASP A 49 -15.04 -19.10 11.95
C ASP A 49 -15.20 -18.43 10.57
N GLY A 50 -14.19 -18.53 9.70
CA GLY A 50 -14.19 -17.86 8.41
C GLY A 50 -13.46 -16.51 8.42
N ASP A 51 -13.09 -16.02 9.59
CA ASP A 51 -12.40 -14.75 9.75
C ASP A 51 -10.88 -14.89 9.57
N SER A 52 -10.32 -13.90 8.89
CA SER A 52 -8.89 -13.77 8.66
C SER A 52 -8.44 -12.36 9.03
N ALA A 53 -7.27 -12.27 9.66
CA ALA A 53 -6.56 -11.02 9.86
C ALA A 53 -5.36 -10.95 8.93
N VAL A 54 -4.93 -9.73 8.68
CA VAL A 54 -3.65 -9.43 8.05
C VAL A 54 -2.83 -8.65 9.05
N VAL A 55 -1.58 -9.08 9.25
CA VAL A 55 -0.58 -8.33 9.98
C VAL A 55 0.40 -7.74 8.99
N LEU A 56 0.48 -6.41 9.02
CA LEU A 56 1.41 -5.60 8.26
C LEU A 56 2.56 -5.21 9.16
N GLU A 57 3.76 -5.68 8.82
CA GLU A 57 4.98 -5.14 9.37
C GLU A 57 5.28 -3.85 8.62
N LEU A 58 5.36 -2.74 9.36
CA LEU A 58 5.63 -1.42 8.80
C LEU A 58 7.14 -1.18 8.83
N ASP A 59 7.64 -0.38 7.90
CA ASP A 59 9.03 0.09 7.89
C ASP A 59 9.43 0.82 9.17
N GLU A 60 8.46 1.45 9.81
CA GLU A 60 8.63 2.15 11.06
C GLU A 60 7.38 2.03 11.95
N GLY A 61 7.60 1.87 13.25
CA GLY A 61 6.53 1.76 14.25
C GLY A 61 6.06 0.32 14.50
N PRO A 62 5.00 0.13 15.28
CA PRO A 62 4.49 -1.21 15.57
C PRO A 62 3.79 -1.82 14.35
N ALA A 63 3.78 -3.14 14.29
CA ALA A 63 3.02 -3.87 13.28
C ALA A 63 1.52 -3.56 13.41
N LEU A 64 0.84 -3.42 12.28
CA LEU A 64 -0.60 -3.17 12.22
C LEU A 64 -1.33 -4.49 11.97
N ARG A 65 -2.24 -4.85 12.87
CA ARG A 65 -3.15 -6.00 12.71
C ARG A 65 -4.55 -5.50 12.37
N VAL A 66 -5.09 -5.95 11.25
CA VAL A 66 -6.42 -5.56 10.75
C VAL A 66 -7.17 -6.77 10.21
N GLN A 67 -8.50 -6.67 10.10
CA GLN A 67 -9.29 -7.71 9.43
C GLN A 67 -8.95 -7.76 7.93
N ALA A 68 -9.00 -8.94 7.34
CA ALA A 68 -8.62 -9.15 5.93
C ALA A 68 -9.47 -8.32 4.95
N VAL A 69 -10.72 -8.04 5.31
CA VAL A 69 -11.67 -7.24 4.51
C VAL A 69 -11.59 -5.74 4.81
N GLU A 70 -10.85 -5.33 5.85
CA GLU A 70 -10.74 -3.93 6.24
C GLU A 70 -10.14 -3.10 5.08
N PRO A 71 -10.81 -2.02 4.64
CA PRO A 71 -10.30 -1.20 3.56
C PRO A 71 -9.09 -0.38 4.00
N LEU A 72 -7.99 -0.50 3.26
CA LEU A 72 -6.78 0.29 3.43
C LEU A 72 -6.53 1.12 2.18
N VAL A 73 -6.09 2.37 2.38
CA VAL A 73 -5.63 3.21 1.27
C VAL A 73 -4.17 2.86 0.98
N VAL A 74 -3.90 2.45 -0.26
CA VAL A 74 -2.56 2.13 -0.74
C VAL A 74 -2.11 3.10 -1.83
N ARG A 75 -0.81 3.34 -1.88
CA ARG A 75 -0.10 3.90 -3.02
C ARG A 75 0.79 2.82 -3.62
N GLN A 76 0.67 2.61 -4.93
CA GLN A 76 1.60 1.75 -5.67
C GLN A 76 3.01 2.36 -5.58
N ARG A 77 4.02 1.50 -5.47
CA ARG A 77 5.38 1.94 -5.79
C ARG A 77 5.36 2.26 -7.28
N GLY A 78 5.67 3.49 -7.67
CA GLY A 78 5.88 3.78 -9.08
C GLY A 78 6.97 2.84 -9.59
N ASP A 79 6.64 1.99 -10.55
CA ASP A 79 7.66 1.26 -11.31
C ASP A 79 8.62 2.30 -11.88
N ALA A 80 9.89 2.20 -11.47
CA ALA A 80 10.96 3.07 -11.92
C ALA A 80 11.43 2.66 -13.32
#